data_AF-A0A662A5W1-F1
#
_entry.id   AF-A0A662A5W1-F1
#
_cell.length_a   1.000
_cell.length_b   1.000
_cell.length_c   1.000
_cell.angle_alpha   90.00
_cell.angle_beta   90.00
_cell.angle_gamma   90.00
#
_symmetry.space_group_name_H-M   'P 1'
#
loop_
_entity.id
_entity.type
_entity.pdbx_description
1 polymer ?
#
loop_
_entity_poly.entity_id
_entity_poly.type
_entity_poly.pdbx_seq_one_letter_code
_entity_poly.pdbx_strand_id
1 'polypeptide(L)'
;MTLLTKKTSKSGMPIIIHNLADKKTPISILKSNAKIEIVTDTAKYTATIPKSFYIKRDLKPANIDKENDEIINQFGSIFFKKLKEQYHKYIIKNNFDIPEIKDEYKLISKLDLKPYKKLPVDAYFVDVDIEHCYWQTLFNFGVIDKNFYEEYLHPDFKLLRNIAIGYMAKKTSVNIYSGVLTNENKDELIEGLLDNDFHILNDLFTKEKSISCDISIYKRIFDNVRHYSANTMGYAAENLLQGKVIKYVTDGIMFNANNEKVQDVIDYFSSRGFTSVINICKKYNENLYAKKGKFHEFKKVIKKTDKTFAY
;
A
#
# COMPACT_ATOMS: atom_id res chain seq x y z
N MET A 1 28.91 15.29 -28.70
CA MET A 1 28.35 16.02 -27.53
C MET A 1 26.85 16.06 -27.75
N THR A 2 26.08 15.16 -27.12
CA THR A 2 24.65 14.99 -27.45
C THR A 2 23.84 15.44 -26.25
N LEU A 3 23.36 16.68 -26.29
CA LEU A 3 22.35 17.17 -25.36
C LEU A 3 21.01 16.49 -25.69
N LEU A 4 20.48 15.70 -24.77
CA LEU A 4 19.07 15.30 -24.79
C LEU A 4 18.26 16.42 -24.11
N THR A 5 17.88 17.44 -24.87
CA THR A 5 16.89 18.42 -24.42
C THR A 5 15.49 17.91 -24.72
N LYS A 6 14.78 17.48 -23.67
CA LYS A 6 13.35 17.23 -23.78
C LYS A 6 12.63 18.57 -23.59
N LYS A 7 11.95 19.06 -24.63
CA LYS A 7 11.06 20.23 -24.57
C LYS A 7 9.98 19.98 -23.50
N THR A 8 9.95 20.82 -22.46
CA THR A 8 8.79 20.98 -21.58
C THR A 8 8.08 22.29 -21.91
N SER A 9 6.75 22.26 -21.84
CA SER A 9 5.89 23.41 -21.94
C SER A 9 6.10 24.38 -20.76
N LYS A 10 5.74 25.64 -21.01
CA LYS A 10 6.07 26.85 -20.26
C LYS A 10 5.85 26.72 -18.73
N SER A 11 6.93 26.95 -17.98
CA SER A 11 7.07 27.31 -16.53
C SER A 11 7.76 26.32 -15.57
N GLY A 12 8.26 25.17 -16.02
CA GLY A 12 9.13 24.31 -15.19
C GLY A 12 10.58 24.32 -15.67
N MET A 13 11.49 24.94 -14.91
CA MET A 13 12.93 24.83 -15.16
C MET A 13 13.42 23.38 -14.94
N PRO A 14 14.37 22.88 -15.75
CA PRO A 14 14.89 21.53 -15.62
C PRO A 14 15.81 21.42 -14.38
N ILE A 15 15.52 20.47 -13.49
CA ILE A 15 16.48 20.04 -12.47
C ILE A 15 17.52 19.16 -13.18
N ILE A 16 18.79 19.58 -13.15
CA ILE A 16 19.91 18.82 -13.72
C ILE A 16 20.58 18.05 -12.58
N ILE A 17 20.57 16.73 -12.68
CA ILE A 17 21.21 15.85 -11.70
C ILE A 17 22.52 15.35 -12.32
N HIS A 18 23.65 15.62 -11.67
CA HIS A 18 24.96 15.15 -12.09
C HIS A 18 25.42 13.95 -11.26
N ASN A 19 25.92 12.91 -11.93
CA ASN A 19 26.77 11.91 -11.31
C ASN A 19 28.20 12.47 -11.24
N LEU A 20 28.75 12.59 -10.02
CA LEU A 20 30.09 13.15 -9.82
C LEU A 20 31.22 12.22 -10.26
N ALA A 21 30.96 10.91 -10.36
CA ALA A 21 31.98 9.92 -10.73
C ALA A 21 32.12 9.73 -12.25
N ASP A 22 31.04 9.95 -13.01
CA ASP A 22 31.04 9.84 -14.47
C ASP A 22 29.86 10.61 -15.08
N LYS A 23 30.18 11.65 -15.86
CA LYS A 23 29.19 12.52 -16.54
C LYS A 23 28.46 11.83 -17.70
N LYS A 24 28.87 10.61 -18.10
CA LYS A 24 28.27 9.85 -19.22
C LYS A 24 27.33 8.73 -18.79
N THR A 25 27.36 8.30 -17.53
CA THR A 25 26.51 7.21 -17.04
C THR A 25 25.08 7.71 -16.76
N PRO A 26 24.03 7.13 -17.38
CA PRO A 26 22.64 7.46 -17.08
C PRO A 26 22.32 7.23 -15.60
N ILE A 27 21.55 8.14 -14.99
CA ILE A 27 21.17 8.11 -13.56
C ILE A 27 20.54 6.76 -13.16
N SER A 28 19.89 6.07 -14.11
CA SER A 28 19.29 4.75 -13.92
C SER A 28 20.27 3.61 -13.60
N ILE A 29 21.58 3.85 -13.57
CA ILE A 29 22.63 2.83 -13.37
C ILE A 29 23.56 3.17 -12.19
N LEU A 30 23.15 4.05 -11.28
CA LEU A 30 23.97 4.41 -10.11
C LEU A 30 23.99 3.26 -9.08
N LYS A 31 25.18 2.84 -8.66
CA LYS A 31 25.40 1.85 -7.60
C LYS A 31 25.19 2.48 -6.21
N SER A 32 24.91 1.65 -5.20
CA SER A 32 24.86 2.06 -3.78
C SER A 32 26.11 2.86 -3.38
N ASN A 33 25.95 3.90 -2.56
CA ASN A 33 26.99 4.86 -2.12
C ASN A 33 27.43 5.93 -3.15
N ALA A 34 26.73 6.08 -4.29
CA ALA A 34 26.98 7.21 -5.17
C ALA A 34 26.62 8.54 -4.46
N LYS A 35 27.49 9.55 -4.58
CA LYS A 35 27.18 10.93 -4.17
C LYS A 35 26.44 11.60 -5.32
N ILE A 36 25.22 12.06 -5.05
CA ILE A 36 24.45 12.87 -5.98
C ILE A 36 24.62 14.33 -5.58
N GLU A 37 24.89 15.17 -6.58
CA GLU A 37 24.84 16.61 -6.44
C GLU A 37 23.58 17.15 -7.11
N ILE A 38 22.76 17.86 -6.34
CA ILE A 38 21.59 18.57 -6.84
C ILE A 38 21.97 20.04 -6.86
N VAL A 39 22.06 20.60 -8.07
CA VAL A 39 22.36 22.02 -8.27
C VAL A 39 21.08 22.75 -8.65
N THR A 40 20.80 23.82 -7.93
CA THR A 40 19.74 24.80 -8.22
C THR A 40 20.38 26.18 -8.38
N ASP A 41 19.64 27.16 -8.88
CA ASP A 41 20.16 28.53 -9.09
C ASP A 41 20.61 29.22 -7.80
N THR A 42 20.12 28.77 -6.64
CA THR A 42 20.35 29.43 -5.35
C THR A 42 21.10 28.55 -4.35
N ALA A 43 21.26 27.25 -4.61
CA ALA A 43 21.87 26.33 -3.67
C ALA A 43 22.40 25.06 -4.34
N LYS A 44 23.42 24.49 -3.70
CA LYS A 44 24.02 23.20 -4.04
C LYS A 44 23.83 22.24 -2.87
N TYR A 45 23.20 21.11 -3.14
CA TYR A 45 22.96 20.06 -2.15
C TYR A 45 23.73 18.80 -2.53
N THR A 46 24.32 18.14 -1.55
CA THR A 46 25.00 16.86 -1.76
C THR A 46 24.34 15.80 -0.88
N ALA A 47 23.92 14.70 -1.49
CA ALA A 47 23.32 13.57 -0.79
C ALA A 47 24.07 12.28 -1.13
N THR A 48 24.23 11.40 -0.15
CA THR A 48 24.74 10.05 -0.38
C THR A 48 23.55 9.12 -0.52
N ILE A 49 23.48 8.36 -1.62
CA ILE A 49 22.40 7.39 -1.81
C ILE A 49 22.54 6.28 -0.76
N PRO A 50 21.56 6.07 0.14
CA PRO A 50 21.60 4.97 1.09
C PRO A 50 21.58 3.62 0.35
N LYS A 51 22.14 2.58 0.97
CA LYS A 51 22.27 1.24 0.37
C LYS A 51 20.95 0.64 -0.17
N SER A 52 19.79 1.13 0.25
CA SER A 52 18.46 0.62 -0.08
C SER A 52 17.71 1.38 -1.19
N PHE A 53 18.35 2.30 -1.92
CA PHE A 53 17.65 3.12 -2.92
C PHE A 53 17.52 2.42 -4.28
N TYR A 54 16.29 2.28 -4.81
CA TYR A 54 16.01 1.76 -6.15
C TYR A 54 15.39 2.85 -7.04
N ILE A 55 15.89 2.99 -8.28
CA ILE A 55 15.30 3.88 -9.29
C ILE A 55 14.30 3.07 -10.12
N LYS A 56 13.02 3.42 -10.01
CA LYS A 56 11.93 2.79 -10.75
C LYS A 56 12.00 3.11 -12.24
N ARG A 57 12.07 2.09 -13.10
CA ARG A 57 11.77 2.24 -14.55
C ARG A 57 10.25 2.34 -14.70
N ASP A 58 9.78 3.39 -15.39
CA ASP A 58 8.40 3.40 -15.91
C ASP A 58 8.33 2.45 -17.10
N LEU A 59 8.02 1.18 -16.84
CA LEU A 59 7.55 0.27 -17.88
C LEU A 59 6.09 0.63 -18.17
N LYS A 60 5.80 1.07 -19.40
CA LYS A 60 4.42 1.10 -19.88
C LYS A 60 3.90 -0.35 -19.89
N PRO A 61 2.69 -0.62 -19.37
CA PRO A 61 2.10 -1.94 -19.54
C PRO A 61 1.95 -2.18 -21.05
N ALA A 62 2.62 -3.21 -21.55
CA ALA A 62 2.33 -3.76 -22.87
C ALA A 62 0.87 -4.22 -22.87
N ASN A 63 0.22 -4.19 -24.03
CA ASN A 63 -1.10 -4.80 -24.20
C ASN A 63 -1.04 -6.23 -23.65
N ILE A 64 -1.85 -6.51 -22.64
CA ILE A 64 -1.89 -7.81 -21.97
C ILE A 64 -2.67 -8.74 -22.89
N ASP A 65 -1.97 -9.53 -23.70
CA ASP A 65 -2.57 -10.62 -24.46
C ASP A 65 -3.11 -11.71 -23.51
N LYS A 66 -4.15 -12.45 -23.92
CA LYS A 66 -4.86 -13.48 -23.13
C LYS A 66 -3.93 -14.54 -22.50
N GLU A 67 -2.78 -14.82 -23.10
CA GLU A 67 -1.78 -15.74 -22.57
C GLU A 67 -1.14 -15.24 -21.26
N ASN A 68 -1.03 -13.91 -21.10
CA ASN A 68 -0.56 -13.31 -19.85
C ASN A 68 -1.61 -13.41 -18.74
N ASP A 69 -2.92 -13.43 -19.06
CA ASP A 69 -3.97 -13.59 -18.05
C ASP A 69 -3.92 -14.97 -17.40
N GLU A 70 -3.65 -16.02 -18.17
CA GLU A 70 -3.51 -17.38 -17.62
C GLU A 70 -2.28 -17.50 -16.70
N ILE A 71 -1.14 -16.92 -17.11
CA ILE A 71 0.06 -16.85 -16.27
C ILE A 71 -0.21 -16.04 -15.00
N ILE A 72 -0.87 -14.89 -15.10
CA ILE A 72 -1.23 -14.06 -13.94
C ILE A 72 -2.17 -14.83 -12.99
N ASN A 73 -3.14 -15.58 -13.53
CA ASN A 73 -4.05 -16.41 -12.75
C ASN A 73 -3.33 -17.57 -12.06
N GLN A 74 -2.43 -18.27 -12.75
CA GLN A 74 -1.62 -19.33 -12.17
C GLN A 74 -0.69 -18.79 -11.08
N PHE A 75 0.03 -17.70 -11.33
CA PHE A 75 0.88 -17.05 -10.32
C PHE A 75 0.10 -16.57 -9.11
N GLY A 76 -1.06 -15.93 -9.34
CA GLY A 76 -1.97 -15.53 -8.28
C GLY A 76 -2.36 -16.73 -7.42
N SER A 77 -2.79 -17.82 -8.04
CA SER A 77 -3.21 -19.04 -7.33
C SER A 77 -2.09 -19.63 -6.45
N ILE A 78 -0.85 -19.67 -6.95
CA ILE A 78 0.32 -20.15 -6.22
C ILE A 78 0.63 -19.22 -5.03
N PHE A 79 0.62 -17.91 -5.26
CA PHE A 79 0.84 -16.92 -4.20
C PHE A 79 -0.22 -17.05 -3.09
N PHE A 80 -1.50 -17.13 -3.44
CA PHE A 80 -2.58 -17.28 -2.47
C PHE A 80 -2.51 -18.59 -1.70
N LYS A 81 -2.12 -19.69 -2.37
CA LYS A 81 -1.89 -20.98 -1.72
C LYS A 81 -0.77 -20.87 -0.68
N LYS A 82 0.41 -20.39 -1.08
CA LYS A 82 1.56 -20.21 -0.17
C LYS A 82 1.21 -19.26 0.98
N LEU A 83 0.49 -18.17 0.72
CA LEU A 83 0.06 -17.24 1.77
C LEU A 83 -0.87 -17.89 2.79
N LYS A 84 -1.82 -18.72 2.34
CA LYS A 84 -2.69 -19.49 3.25
C LYS A 84 -1.89 -20.45 4.11
N GLU A 85 -0.87 -21.09 3.56
CA GLU A 85 0.05 -21.95 4.32
C GLU A 85 0.78 -21.15 5.42
N GLN A 86 1.20 -19.91 5.14
CA GLN A 86 1.78 -19.01 6.15
C GLN A 86 0.78 -18.70 7.28
N TYR A 87 -0.47 -18.35 6.94
CA TYR A 87 -1.51 -18.13 7.95
C TYR A 87 -1.78 -19.38 8.80
N HIS A 88 -1.90 -20.56 8.17
CA HIS A 88 -2.11 -21.81 8.92
C HIS A 88 -0.97 -22.08 9.89
N LYS A 89 0.29 -21.91 9.46
CA LYS A 89 1.46 -22.06 10.34
C LYS A 89 1.39 -21.09 11.52
N TYR A 90 1.04 -19.83 11.27
CA TYR A 90 0.88 -18.82 12.32
C TYR A 90 -0.23 -19.18 13.30
N ILE A 91 -1.40 -19.60 12.81
CA ILE A 91 -2.55 -19.99 13.64
C ILE A 91 -2.20 -21.20 14.53
N ILE A 92 -1.61 -22.24 13.95
CA ILE A 92 -1.19 -23.44 14.68
C ILE A 92 -0.13 -23.09 15.73
N LYS A 93 0.86 -22.26 15.37
CA LYS A 93 1.90 -21.80 16.29
C LYS A 93 1.34 -21.06 17.51
N ASN A 94 0.22 -20.34 17.34
CA ASN A 94 -0.46 -19.63 18.43
C ASN A 94 -1.60 -20.46 19.06
N ASN A 95 -1.64 -21.78 18.83
CA ASN A 95 -2.65 -22.68 19.39
C ASN A 95 -4.10 -22.20 19.14
N PHE A 96 -4.37 -21.64 17.97
CA PHE A 96 -5.66 -21.05 17.58
C PHE A 96 -6.14 -19.87 18.46
N ASP A 97 -5.29 -19.37 19.37
CA ASP A 97 -5.57 -18.22 20.23
C ASP A 97 -4.71 -17.03 19.81
N ILE A 98 -5.30 -16.16 18.97
CA ILE A 98 -4.62 -14.97 18.47
C ILE A 98 -5.11 -13.77 19.30
N PRO A 99 -4.25 -13.17 20.12
CA PRO A 99 -4.65 -12.10 21.01
C PRO A 99 -5.13 -10.89 20.22
N GLU A 100 -6.16 -10.23 20.73
CA GLU A 100 -6.68 -8.99 20.15
C GLU A 100 -5.77 -7.81 20.44
N ILE A 101 -5.38 -7.09 19.39
CA ILE A 101 -4.76 -5.77 19.52
C ILE A 101 -5.88 -4.74 19.59
N LYS A 102 -5.94 -3.99 20.69
CA LYS A 102 -6.92 -2.91 20.87
C LYS A 102 -6.61 -1.73 19.96
N ASP A 103 -7.65 -1.10 19.44
CA ASP A 103 -7.56 0.13 18.65
C ASP A 103 -7.49 1.34 19.61
N GLU A 104 -6.27 1.79 19.92
CA GLU A 104 -6.03 2.86 20.90
C GLU A 104 -6.24 4.26 20.29
N TYR A 105 -5.83 4.44 19.03
CA TYR A 105 -5.83 5.74 18.36
C TYR A 105 -6.93 5.90 17.31
N LYS A 106 -7.81 4.90 17.20
CA LYS A 106 -8.86 4.74 16.19
C LYS A 106 -8.29 4.64 14.77
N LEU A 107 -8.82 3.72 13.98
CA LEU A 107 -8.63 3.59 12.52
C LEU A 107 -9.22 4.77 11.70
N ILE A 108 -9.10 6.01 12.18
CA ILE A 108 -9.61 7.19 11.49
C ILE A 108 -8.43 7.90 10.84
N SER A 109 -8.50 8.04 9.51
CA SER A 109 -7.63 8.99 8.81
C SER A 109 -7.92 10.39 9.34
N LYS A 110 -6.98 10.95 10.08
CA LYS A 110 -7.11 12.32 10.59
C LYS A 110 -6.59 13.27 9.52
N LEU A 111 -7.44 14.19 9.11
CA LEU A 111 -7.04 15.36 8.33
C LEU A 111 -7.31 16.59 9.18
N ASP A 112 -6.25 17.23 9.67
CA ASP A 112 -6.34 18.55 10.29
C ASP A 112 -5.63 19.55 9.40
N LEU A 113 -6.41 20.37 8.70
CA LEU A 113 -5.84 21.40 7.83
C LEU A 113 -5.38 22.63 8.63
N LYS A 114 -5.61 22.73 9.95
CA LYS A 114 -5.19 23.91 10.73
C LYS A 114 -3.67 24.11 10.69
N PRO A 115 -2.81 23.09 10.93
CA PRO A 115 -1.36 23.24 10.78
C PRO A 115 -0.96 23.61 9.35
N TYR A 116 -1.62 23.04 8.34
CA TYR A 116 -1.33 23.32 6.93
C TYR A 116 -1.69 24.74 6.51
N LYS A 117 -2.87 25.23 6.93
CA LYS A 117 -3.35 26.58 6.60
C LYS A 117 -2.43 27.66 7.17
N LYS A 118 -1.80 27.40 8.33
CA LYS A 118 -0.81 28.28 8.94
C LYS A 118 0.53 28.37 8.19
N LEU A 119 0.83 27.41 7.32
CA LEU A 119 2.04 27.47 6.50
C LEU A 119 1.90 28.58 5.44
N PRO A 120 2.97 29.36 5.15
CA PRO A 120 2.92 30.28 4.02
C PRO A 120 2.81 29.52 2.68
N VAL A 121 2.36 30.21 1.64
CA VAL A 121 2.48 29.68 0.26
C VAL A 121 3.96 29.42 -0.02
N ASP A 122 4.24 28.38 -0.81
CA ASP A 122 5.58 27.87 -1.10
C ASP A 122 6.32 27.21 0.07
N ALA A 123 5.73 27.14 1.26
CA ALA A 123 6.32 26.42 2.40
C ALA A 123 6.50 24.93 2.11
N TYR A 124 7.58 24.37 2.65
CA TYR A 124 7.83 22.94 2.63
C TYR A 124 7.27 22.25 3.86
N PHE A 125 6.80 21.03 3.67
CA PHE A 125 6.38 20.12 4.73
C PHE A 125 6.78 18.69 4.36
N VAL A 126 6.75 17.77 5.31
CA VAL A 126 7.17 16.38 5.10
C VAL A 126 5.98 15.43 5.16
N ASP A 127 6.10 14.35 4.42
CA ASP A 127 5.22 13.20 4.45
C ASP A 127 6.08 11.94 4.59
N VAL A 128 6.10 11.38 5.80
CA VAL A 128 6.83 10.15 6.14
C VAL A 128 5.89 8.97 5.92
N ASP A 129 6.17 8.20 4.89
CA ASP A 129 5.33 7.13 4.35
C ASP A 129 6.00 5.76 4.65
N ILE A 130 5.29 4.83 5.27
CA ILE A 130 5.77 3.47 5.54
C ILE A 130 5.53 2.63 4.29
N GLU A 131 6.61 2.09 3.73
CA GLU A 131 6.52 1.24 2.54
C GLU A 131 5.76 -0.05 2.86
N HIS A 132 4.82 -0.45 2.03
CA HIS A 132 4.14 -1.75 2.18
C HIS A 132 3.62 -2.03 3.61
N CYS A 133 3.11 -1.00 4.30
CA CYS A 133 2.84 -1.03 5.73
C CYS A 133 2.21 -2.34 6.25
N TYR A 134 1.10 -2.79 5.66
CA TYR A 134 0.45 -4.04 6.08
C TYR A 134 1.28 -5.30 5.83
N TRP A 135 2.08 -5.34 4.77
CA TRP A 135 2.99 -6.47 4.50
C TRP A 135 4.13 -6.53 5.53
N GLN A 136 4.70 -5.37 5.88
CA GLN A 136 5.67 -5.28 6.95
C GLN A 136 5.06 -5.67 8.30
N THR A 137 3.82 -5.26 8.59
CA THR A 137 3.13 -5.67 9.82
C THR A 137 2.93 -7.20 9.89
N LEU A 138 2.52 -7.85 8.79
CA LEU A 138 2.41 -9.31 8.73
C LEU A 138 3.74 -10.00 9.03
N PHE A 139 4.84 -9.49 8.46
CA PHE A 139 6.18 -10.00 8.72
C PHE A 139 6.61 -9.77 10.18
N ASN A 140 6.40 -8.56 10.71
CA ASN A 140 6.75 -8.18 12.08
C ASN A 140 5.98 -8.98 13.13
N PHE A 141 4.76 -9.44 12.80
CA PHE A 141 3.99 -10.35 13.64
C PHE A 141 4.40 -11.82 13.49
N GLY A 142 5.28 -12.14 12.55
CA GLY A 142 5.65 -13.51 12.22
C GLY A 142 4.52 -14.30 11.58
N VAL A 143 3.54 -13.61 10.98
CA VAL A 143 2.46 -14.23 10.22
C VAL A 143 2.97 -14.79 8.90
N ILE A 144 3.92 -14.09 8.28
CA ILE A 144 4.69 -14.55 7.14
C ILE A 144 6.16 -14.65 7.52
N ASP A 145 6.84 -15.70 7.06
CA ASP A 145 8.27 -15.86 7.28
C ASP A 145 9.11 -14.90 6.39
N LYS A 146 10.40 -14.81 6.71
CA LYS A 146 11.35 -13.93 6.01
C LYS A 146 11.48 -14.27 4.53
N ASN A 147 11.53 -15.56 4.18
CA ASN A 147 11.70 -15.99 2.80
C ASN A 147 10.50 -15.56 1.96
N PHE A 148 9.30 -15.78 2.47
CA PHE A 148 8.06 -15.38 1.81
C PHE A 148 7.91 -13.85 1.76
N TYR A 149 8.29 -13.13 2.82
CA TYR A 149 8.30 -11.67 2.82
C TYR A 149 9.20 -11.11 1.71
N GLU A 150 10.45 -11.59 1.62
CA GLU A 150 11.45 -11.16 0.65
C GLU A 150 11.07 -11.55 -0.79
N GLU A 151 10.58 -12.78 -1.01
CA GLU A 151 10.12 -13.28 -2.33
C GLU A 151 9.07 -12.34 -2.94
N TYR A 152 8.13 -11.85 -2.12
CA TYR A 152 7.02 -11.03 -2.58
C TYR A 152 7.15 -9.56 -2.22
N LEU A 153 8.32 -9.05 -1.83
CA LEU A 153 8.50 -7.62 -1.51
C LEU A 153 8.53 -6.73 -2.76
N HIS A 154 8.89 -7.29 -3.93
CA HIS A 154 9.09 -6.54 -5.17
C HIS A 154 7.89 -5.61 -5.51
N PRO A 155 8.12 -4.39 -6.05
CA PRO A 155 7.05 -3.44 -6.37
C PRO A 155 5.95 -4.00 -7.30
N ASP A 156 6.29 -4.94 -8.18
CA ASP A 156 5.33 -5.54 -9.12
C ASP A 156 4.26 -6.37 -8.40
N PHE A 157 4.58 -6.94 -7.23
CA PHE A 157 3.61 -7.67 -6.42
C PHE A 157 2.76 -6.76 -5.53
N LYS A 158 2.90 -5.42 -5.60
CA LYS A 158 2.16 -4.50 -4.72
C LYS A 158 0.64 -4.71 -4.81
N LEU A 159 0.11 -4.84 -6.01
CA LEU A 159 -1.32 -5.07 -6.20
C LEU A 159 -1.75 -6.41 -5.60
N LEU A 160 -0.99 -7.47 -5.88
CA LEU A 160 -1.25 -8.81 -5.38
C LEU A 160 -1.24 -8.87 -3.84
N ARG A 161 -0.25 -8.23 -3.19
CA ARG A 161 -0.19 -8.08 -1.73
C ARG A 161 -1.43 -7.37 -1.16
N ASN A 162 -1.83 -6.25 -1.77
CA ASN A 162 -2.99 -5.49 -1.35
C ASN A 162 -4.30 -6.29 -1.48
N ILE A 163 -4.45 -7.02 -2.58
CA ILE A 163 -5.57 -7.94 -2.79
C ILE A 163 -5.54 -9.02 -1.70
N ALA A 164 -4.40 -9.66 -1.47
CA ALA A 164 -4.26 -10.70 -0.45
C ALA A 164 -4.71 -10.25 0.94
N ILE A 165 -4.26 -9.08 1.34
CA ILE A 165 -4.62 -8.51 2.64
C ILE A 165 -6.13 -8.23 2.73
N GLY A 166 -6.72 -7.69 1.66
CA GLY A 166 -8.17 -7.45 1.61
C GLY A 166 -9.01 -8.73 1.60
N TYR A 167 -8.50 -9.81 1.00
CA TYR A 167 -9.21 -11.10 0.93
C TYR A 167 -9.23 -11.87 2.24
N MET A 168 -8.31 -11.61 3.18
CA MET A 168 -8.28 -12.29 4.49
C MET A 168 -9.60 -12.16 5.27
N ALA A 169 -10.23 -11.00 5.19
CA ALA A 169 -11.46 -10.70 5.94
C ALA A 169 -12.74 -10.99 5.15
N LYS A 170 -12.63 -11.53 3.92
CA LYS A 170 -13.80 -11.80 3.07
C LYS A 170 -14.43 -13.14 3.47
N LYS A 171 -15.70 -13.12 3.88
CA LYS A 171 -16.48 -14.34 4.11
C LYS A 171 -16.55 -15.15 2.82
N THR A 172 -16.18 -16.42 2.90
CA THR A 172 -16.46 -17.41 1.86
C THR A 172 -17.58 -18.32 2.34
N SER A 173 -18.65 -18.37 1.56
CA SER A 173 -19.75 -19.31 1.73
C SER A 173 -19.79 -20.23 0.52
N VAL A 174 -19.91 -21.53 0.76
CA VAL A 174 -20.23 -22.51 -0.27
C VAL A 174 -21.73 -22.74 -0.22
N ASN A 175 -22.42 -22.44 -1.32
CA ASN A 175 -23.83 -22.79 -1.47
C ASN A 175 -23.91 -24.20 -2.05
N ILE A 176 -24.65 -25.07 -1.37
CA ILE A 176 -24.99 -26.41 -1.83
C ILE A 176 -26.37 -26.32 -2.45
N TYR A 177 -26.44 -26.76 -3.70
CA TYR A 177 -27.64 -26.80 -4.51
C TYR A 177 -28.01 -28.26 -4.74
N SER A 178 -29.30 -28.59 -4.67
CA SER A 178 -29.81 -29.88 -5.12
C SER A 178 -30.77 -29.70 -6.27
N GLY A 179 -30.80 -30.72 -7.12
CA GLY A 179 -31.63 -30.78 -8.31
C GLY A 179 -31.32 -32.07 -9.05
N VAL A 180 -32.24 -32.47 -9.91
CA VAL A 180 -32.03 -33.62 -10.79
C VAL A 180 -31.38 -33.08 -12.07
N LEU A 181 -30.11 -33.46 -12.30
CA LEU A 181 -29.54 -33.32 -13.64
C LEU A 181 -30.30 -34.28 -14.57
N THR A 182 -31.02 -33.72 -15.52
CA THR A 182 -31.56 -34.45 -16.67
C THR A 182 -30.63 -34.25 -17.85
N ASN A 183 -30.77 -35.05 -18.91
CA ASN A 183 -30.03 -34.78 -20.15
C ASN A 183 -30.49 -33.46 -20.82
N GLU A 184 -31.69 -32.97 -20.49
CA GLU A 184 -32.30 -31.79 -21.10
C GLU A 184 -31.76 -30.48 -20.50
N ASN A 185 -31.42 -30.46 -19.20
CA ASN A 185 -30.91 -29.27 -18.52
C ASN A 185 -29.37 -29.26 -18.35
N LYS A 186 -28.69 -30.29 -18.88
CA LYS A 186 -27.23 -30.42 -18.80
C LYS A 186 -26.50 -29.35 -19.62
N ASP A 187 -27.01 -29.03 -20.80
CA ASP A 187 -26.38 -28.05 -21.69
C ASP A 187 -26.58 -26.62 -21.15
N GLU A 188 -27.77 -26.29 -20.62
CA GLU A 188 -28.03 -25.02 -19.90
C GLU A 188 -27.15 -24.87 -18.65
N LEU A 189 -26.92 -25.95 -17.89
CA LEU A 189 -26.00 -25.93 -16.76
C LEU A 189 -24.56 -25.63 -17.21
N ILE A 190 -24.10 -26.25 -18.30
CA ILE A 190 -22.75 -26.03 -18.83
C ILE A 190 -22.61 -24.57 -19.29
N GLU A 191 -23.59 -24.03 -20.02
CA GLU A 191 -23.60 -22.62 -20.43
C GLU A 191 -23.60 -21.67 -19.21
N GLY A 192 -24.48 -21.88 -18.23
CA GLY A 192 -24.53 -21.04 -17.03
C GLY A 192 -23.25 -21.10 -16.19
N LEU A 193 -22.59 -22.26 -16.11
CA LEU A 193 -21.29 -22.40 -15.42
C LEU A 193 -20.15 -21.70 -16.18
N LEU A 194 -20.15 -21.75 -17.52
CA LEU A 194 -19.14 -21.10 -18.35
C LEU A 194 -19.28 -19.57 -18.31
N ASP A 195 -20.51 -19.07 -18.28
CA ASP A 195 -20.79 -17.62 -18.27
C ASP A 195 -20.81 -17.00 -16.87
N ASN A 196 -20.64 -17.81 -15.81
CA ASN A 196 -20.86 -17.42 -14.42
C ASN A 196 -22.24 -16.80 -14.17
N ASP A 197 -23.26 -17.20 -14.95
CA ASP A 197 -24.62 -16.73 -14.75
C ASP A 197 -25.32 -17.54 -13.66
N PHE A 198 -25.17 -17.06 -12.42
CA PHE A 198 -25.77 -17.68 -11.25
C PHE A 198 -27.30 -17.63 -11.23
N HIS A 199 -27.95 -16.89 -12.14
CA HIS A 199 -29.42 -16.92 -12.25
C HIS A 199 -29.91 -18.27 -12.79
N ILE A 200 -29.24 -18.80 -13.82
CA ILE A 200 -29.55 -20.12 -14.41
C ILE A 200 -29.41 -21.24 -13.38
N LEU A 201 -28.39 -21.17 -12.51
CA LEU A 201 -28.21 -22.13 -11.41
C LEU A 201 -29.34 -22.08 -10.37
N ASN A 202 -29.91 -20.90 -10.09
CA ASN A 202 -31.01 -20.79 -9.12
C ASN A 202 -32.36 -21.24 -9.70
N ASP A 203 -32.53 -21.20 -11.03
CA ASP A 203 -33.73 -21.67 -11.71
C ASP A 203 -33.74 -23.19 -11.87
N LEU A 204 -32.57 -23.80 -12.08
CA LEU A 204 -32.41 -25.25 -12.26
C LEU A 204 -32.24 -26.03 -10.94
N PHE A 205 -31.73 -25.38 -9.89
CA PHE A 205 -31.43 -26.05 -8.62
C PHE A 205 -31.98 -25.29 -7.42
N THR A 206 -32.55 -26.03 -6.48
CA THR A 206 -32.96 -25.48 -5.20
C THR A 206 -31.74 -25.35 -4.31
N LYS A 207 -31.45 -24.14 -3.82
CA LYS A 207 -30.42 -23.93 -2.79
C LYS A 207 -30.88 -24.62 -1.49
N GLU A 208 -30.28 -25.76 -1.16
CA GLU A 208 -30.62 -26.49 0.05
C GLU A 208 -29.93 -25.94 1.29
N LYS A 209 -28.63 -25.62 1.16
CA LYS A 209 -27.79 -25.31 2.30
C LYS A 209 -26.70 -24.33 1.93
N SER A 210 -26.30 -23.50 2.87
CA SER A 210 -25.09 -22.70 2.75
C SER A 210 -24.15 -23.11 3.89
N ILE A 211 -22.94 -23.52 3.53
CA ILE A 211 -21.87 -23.75 4.49
C ILE A 211 -20.99 -22.50 4.47
N SER A 212 -20.98 -21.76 5.57
CA SER A 212 -20.07 -20.64 5.75
C SER A 212 -18.87 -21.09 6.57
N CYS A 213 -17.67 -20.79 6.09
CA CYS A 213 -16.46 -21.00 6.88
C CYS A 213 -16.40 -19.97 8.01
N ASP A 214 -16.08 -20.40 9.22
CA ASP A 214 -15.71 -19.45 10.27
C ASP A 214 -14.37 -18.81 9.90
N ILE A 215 -14.40 -17.51 9.62
CA ILE A 215 -13.23 -16.70 9.30
C ILE A 215 -12.81 -15.81 10.47
N SER A 216 -13.36 -16.02 11.68
CA SER A 216 -13.10 -15.20 12.86
C SER A 216 -11.62 -15.02 13.14
N ILE A 217 -10.83 -16.09 13.05
CA ILE A 217 -9.37 -16.08 13.25
C ILE A 217 -8.65 -15.27 12.16
N TYR A 218 -9.03 -15.42 10.88
CA TYR A 218 -8.44 -14.62 9.79
C TYR A 218 -8.78 -13.15 9.92
N LYS A 219 -10.05 -12.86 10.28
CA LYS A 219 -10.50 -11.51 10.58
C LYS A 219 -9.72 -10.93 11.75
N ARG A 220 -9.47 -11.70 12.80
CA ARG A 220 -8.64 -11.30 13.94
C ARG A 220 -7.22 -10.93 13.52
N ILE A 221 -6.57 -11.73 12.67
CA ILE A 221 -5.24 -11.41 12.11
C ILE A 221 -5.29 -10.09 11.32
N PHE A 222 -6.27 -9.94 10.43
CA PHE A 222 -6.44 -8.74 9.61
C PHE A 222 -6.68 -7.49 10.46
N ASP A 223 -7.57 -7.57 11.44
CA ASP A 223 -7.90 -6.47 12.35
C ASP A 223 -6.66 -6.09 13.18
N ASN A 224 -5.91 -7.07 13.68
CA ASN A 224 -4.65 -6.84 14.39
C ASN A 224 -3.62 -6.10 13.52
N VAL A 225 -3.46 -6.50 12.25
CA VAL A 225 -2.57 -5.80 11.30
C VAL A 225 -2.98 -4.33 11.16
N ARG A 226 -4.28 -4.07 11.02
CA ARG A 226 -4.81 -2.70 10.87
C ARG A 226 -4.66 -1.88 12.14
N HIS A 227 -5.02 -2.43 13.31
CA HIS A 227 -4.92 -1.75 14.59
C HIS A 227 -3.47 -1.43 14.92
N TYR A 228 -2.53 -2.33 14.63
CA TYR A 228 -1.11 -2.06 14.85
C TYR A 228 -0.57 -0.92 13.99
N SER A 229 -0.91 -0.92 12.70
CA SER A 229 -0.56 0.19 11.80
C SER A 229 -1.20 1.51 12.26
N ALA A 230 -2.47 1.50 12.66
CA ALA A 230 -3.16 2.68 13.17
C ALA A 230 -2.56 3.19 14.48
N ASN A 231 -2.29 2.31 15.45
CA ASN A 231 -1.67 2.66 16.73
C ASN A 231 -0.25 3.21 16.54
N THR A 232 0.51 2.65 15.60
CA THR A 232 1.84 3.18 15.24
C THR A 232 1.72 4.63 14.75
N MET A 233 0.79 4.91 13.84
CA MET A 233 0.57 6.26 13.30
C MET A 233 0.03 7.22 14.35
N GLY A 234 -0.94 6.78 15.13
CA GLY A 234 -1.55 7.57 16.19
C GLY A 234 -0.57 7.92 17.31
N TYR A 235 0.27 6.97 17.73
CA TYR A 235 1.32 7.23 18.70
C TYR A 235 2.31 8.29 18.20
N ALA A 236 2.79 8.16 16.96
CA ALA A 236 3.67 9.16 16.36
C ALA A 236 2.99 10.54 16.28
N ALA A 237 1.71 10.58 15.90
CA ALA A 237 0.94 11.81 15.81
C ALA A 237 0.76 12.51 17.16
N GLU A 238 0.33 11.79 18.19
CA GLU A 238 -0.05 12.38 19.47
C GLU A 238 1.17 12.57 20.40
N ASN A 239 2.10 11.61 20.46
CA ASN A 239 3.20 11.64 21.41
C ASN A 239 4.46 12.30 20.84
N LEU A 240 4.85 11.95 19.61
CA LEU A 240 6.05 12.54 19.00
C LEU A 240 5.72 13.94 18.48
N LEU A 241 4.66 14.06 17.69
CA LEU A 241 4.31 15.30 17.00
C LEU A 241 3.37 16.22 17.80
N GLN A 242 2.93 15.81 19.00
CA GLN A 242 2.08 16.62 19.89
C GLN A 242 0.81 17.14 19.19
N GLY A 243 0.21 16.30 18.35
CA GLY A 243 -0.97 16.65 17.56
C GLY A 243 -0.73 17.66 16.42
N LYS A 244 0.52 18.10 16.18
CA LYS A 244 0.90 19.04 15.10
C LYS A 244 1.02 18.33 13.75
N VAL A 245 -0.01 17.58 13.39
CA VAL A 245 -0.08 16.74 12.19
C VAL A 245 -1.06 17.34 11.21
N ILE A 246 -0.66 17.43 9.94
CA ILE A 246 -1.54 17.88 8.84
C ILE A 246 -2.49 16.75 8.46
N LYS A 247 -1.92 15.55 8.30
CA LYS A 247 -2.66 14.36 7.93
C LYS A 247 -1.95 13.13 8.46
N TYR A 248 -2.66 12.13 8.94
CA TYR A 248 -2.13 10.78 8.98
C TYR A 248 -3.16 9.79 8.46
N VAL A 249 -2.64 8.73 7.86
CA VAL A 249 -3.36 7.55 7.36
C VAL A 249 -2.61 6.31 7.85
N THR A 250 -3.14 5.12 7.60
CA THR A 250 -2.56 3.85 8.07
C THR A 250 -1.12 3.61 7.63
N ASP A 251 -0.69 4.23 6.54
CA ASP A 251 0.63 4.06 5.94
C ASP A 251 1.50 5.32 5.95
N GLY A 252 1.08 6.45 6.53
CA GLY A 252 1.93 7.63 6.52
C GLY A 252 1.43 8.84 7.29
N ILE A 253 2.36 9.74 7.60
CA ILE A 253 2.12 10.92 8.43
C ILE A 253 2.74 12.17 7.81
N MET A 254 1.93 13.22 7.69
CA MET A 254 2.29 14.52 7.12
C MET A 254 2.33 15.58 8.20
N PHE A 255 3.43 16.33 8.28
CA PHE A 255 3.61 17.41 9.26
C PHE A 255 4.62 18.44 8.76
N ASN A 256 4.71 19.58 9.44
CA ASN A 256 5.60 20.67 9.05
C ASN A 256 7.07 20.22 9.06
N ALA A 257 7.83 20.54 8.00
CA ALA A 257 9.23 20.16 7.82
C ALA A 257 10.18 20.87 8.80
N ASN A 258 9.79 22.03 9.33
CA ASN A 258 10.56 22.76 10.35
C ASN A 258 10.53 22.07 11.73
N ASN A 259 9.89 20.91 11.84
CA ASN A 259 9.86 20.14 13.06
C ASN A 259 11.13 19.27 13.11
N GLU A 260 12.02 19.53 14.07
CA GLU A 260 13.24 18.74 14.31
C GLU A 260 12.95 17.23 14.53
N LYS A 261 11.67 16.89 14.75
CA LYS A 261 11.16 15.55 15.01
C LYS A 261 10.99 14.65 13.78
N VAL A 262 11.48 15.04 12.59
CA VAL A 262 11.46 14.12 11.42
C VAL A 262 12.23 12.84 11.73
N GLN A 263 13.42 12.98 12.32
CA GLN A 263 14.24 11.83 12.68
C GLN A 263 13.58 10.99 13.77
N ASP A 264 12.98 11.60 14.80
CA ASP A 264 12.25 10.88 15.86
C ASP A 264 11.15 9.98 15.29
N VAL A 265 10.40 10.47 14.29
CA VAL A 265 9.35 9.68 13.63
C VAL A 265 9.96 8.50 12.84
N ILE A 266 11.06 8.72 12.13
CA ILE A 266 11.75 7.67 11.36
C ILE A 266 12.33 6.62 12.29
N ASP A 267 12.99 7.04 13.37
CA ASP A 267 13.58 6.16 14.38
C ASP A 267 12.49 5.37 15.08
N TYR A 268 11.37 6.02 15.42
CA TYR A 268 10.21 5.33 15.97
C TYR A 268 9.66 4.27 15.01
N PHE A 269 9.43 4.59 13.74
CA PHE A 269 8.98 3.60 12.75
C PHE A 269 9.99 2.46 12.57
N SER A 270 11.28 2.78 12.50
CA SER A 270 12.37 1.80 12.38
C SER A 270 12.44 0.87 13.60
N SER A 271 12.25 1.41 14.81
CA SER A 271 12.20 0.62 16.06
C SER A 271 11.02 -0.36 16.09
N ARG A 272 9.99 -0.11 15.28
CA ARG A 272 8.81 -0.99 15.10
C ARG A 272 8.94 -1.93 13.91
N GLY A 273 10.12 -1.99 13.29
CA GLY A 273 10.40 -2.83 12.13
C GLY A 273 9.84 -2.29 10.82
N PHE A 274 9.62 -0.97 10.71
CA PHE A 274 9.11 -0.35 9.49
C PHE A 274 10.19 0.40 8.70
N THR A 275 10.25 0.14 7.40
CA THR A 275 10.97 0.99 6.44
C THR A 275 10.12 2.18 6.03
N SER A 276 10.70 3.38 6.11
CA SER A 276 10.03 4.65 5.82
C SER A 276 10.66 5.38 4.63
N VAL A 277 9.82 6.09 3.88
CA VAL A 277 10.21 7.00 2.78
C VAL A 277 9.78 8.41 3.15
N ILE A 278 10.75 9.32 3.17
CA ILE A 278 10.49 10.74 3.35
C ILE A 278 10.13 11.35 2.00
N ASN A 279 8.98 12.01 1.95
CA ASN A 279 8.57 12.78 0.78
C ASN A 279 8.52 14.25 1.17
N ILE A 280 9.29 15.08 0.47
CA ILE A 280 9.23 16.53 0.62
C ILE A 280 8.03 17.02 -0.18
N CYS A 281 7.18 17.79 0.48
CA CYS A 281 5.99 18.39 -0.08
C CYS A 281 6.10 19.92 -0.08
N LYS A 282 5.46 20.57 -1.05
CA LYS A 282 5.42 22.03 -1.17
C LYS A 282 3.99 22.53 -1.20
N LYS A 283 3.64 23.50 -0.35
CA LYS A 283 2.32 24.14 -0.33
C LYS A 283 2.17 25.09 -1.53
N TYR A 284 1.04 25.01 -2.21
CA TYR A 284 0.69 25.93 -3.30
C TYR A 284 -0.47 26.85 -2.95
N ASN A 285 -1.51 26.34 -2.28
CA ASN A 285 -2.61 27.17 -1.77
C ASN A 285 -3.26 26.50 -0.54
N GLU A 286 -4.46 26.90 -0.15
CA GLU A 286 -5.13 26.37 1.05
C GLU A 286 -5.53 24.88 0.97
N ASN A 287 -5.63 24.32 -0.23
CA ASN A 287 -6.08 22.94 -0.45
C ASN A 287 -5.17 22.12 -1.37
N LEU A 288 -4.16 22.73 -1.98
CA LEU A 288 -3.31 22.15 -3.02
C LEU A 288 -1.83 22.14 -2.60
N TYR A 289 -1.19 20.98 -2.75
CA TYR A 289 0.24 20.81 -2.54
C TYR A 289 0.87 19.96 -3.64
N ALA A 290 2.21 20.00 -3.77
CA ALA A 290 2.94 19.06 -4.61
C ALA A 290 3.69 18.02 -3.77
N LYS A 291 3.69 16.76 -4.23
CA LYS A 291 4.48 15.63 -3.71
C LYS A 291 5.07 14.89 -4.91
N LYS A 292 6.39 14.65 -4.93
CA LYS A 292 7.09 13.99 -6.06
C LYS A 292 6.77 14.60 -7.44
N GLY A 293 6.72 15.94 -7.52
CA GLY A 293 6.42 16.66 -8.76
C GLY A 293 4.96 16.54 -9.26
N LYS A 294 4.06 15.93 -8.49
CA LYS A 294 2.64 15.82 -8.81
C LYS A 294 1.82 16.68 -7.86
N PHE A 295 0.78 17.31 -8.38
CA PHE A 295 -0.16 18.08 -7.58
C PHE A 295 -1.19 17.17 -6.92
N HIS A 296 -1.52 17.49 -5.67
CA HIS A 296 -2.46 16.78 -4.83
C HIS A 296 -3.38 17.77 -4.15
N GLU A 297 -4.67 17.48 -4.17
CA GLU A 297 -5.65 18.19 -3.37
C GLU A 297 -5.96 17.39 -2.10
N PHE A 298 -6.15 18.10 -0.99
CA PHE A 298 -6.75 17.49 0.18
C PHE A 298 -8.21 17.18 -0.13
N LYS A 299 -8.49 15.91 -0.44
CA LYS A 299 -9.86 15.42 -0.55
C LYS A 299 -10.57 15.75 0.74
N LYS A 300 -11.66 16.52 0.67
CA LYS A 300 -12.56 16.71 1.81
C LYS A 300 -12.88 15.32 2.32
N VAL A 301 -12.55 15.06 3.58
CA VAL A 301 -13.05 13.86 4.25
C VAL A 301 -14.56 14.04 4.29
N ILE A 302 -15.25 13.44 3.32
CA ILE A 302 -16.69 13.30 3.39
C ILE A 302 -16.87 12.48 4.66
N LYS A 303 -17.34 13.13 5.74
CA LYS A 303 -17.82 12.40 6.92
C LYS A 303 -18.90 11.49 6.36
N LYS A 304 -18.57 10.22 6.11
CA LYS A 304 -19.57 9.20 5.91
C LYS A 304 -20.30 9.17 7.24
N THR A 305 -21.47 9.78 7.26
CA THR A 305 -22.47 9.55 8.31
C THR A 305 -22.61 8.05 8.47
N ASP A 306 -22.59 7.59 9.73
CA ASP A 306 -22.51 6.21 10.21
C ASP A 306 -23.12 5.15 9.28
N LYS A 307 -22.37 4.76 8.25
CA LYS A 307 -22.54 3.47 7.60
C LYS A 307 -21.42 2.61 8.11
N THR A 308 -21.70 1.89 9.20
CA THR A 308 -21.02 0.66 9.55
C THR A 308 -20.65 -0.06 8.26
N PHE A 309 -19.35 -0.18 7.99
CA PHE A 309 -18.89 -1.09 6.95
C PHE A 309 -19.18 -2.50 7.47
N ALA A 310 -20.41 -2.96 7.23
CA ALA A 310 -20.76 -4.36 7.36
C ALA A 310 -20.02 -5.09 6.23
N TYR A 311 -18.91 -5.73 6.60
CA TYR A 311 -18.27 -6.78 5.83
C TYR A 311 -18.95 -8.12 6.15
#